data_AF-A0A4V2A7W0-F1
#
_entry.id   AF-A0A4V2A7W0-F1
#
_cell.length_a   1.000
_cell.length_b   1.000
_cell.length_c   1.000
_cell.angle_alpha   90.00
_cell.angle_beta   90.00
_cell.angle_gamma   90.00
#
_symmetry.space_group_name_H-M   'P 1'
#
loop_
_entity.id
_entity.type
_entity.pdbx_description
1 polymer ?
#
loop_
_entity_poly.entity_id
_entity_poly.type
_entity_poly.pdbx_seq_one_letter_code
_entity_poly.pdbx_strand_id
1 'polypeptide(L)'
;YRAIAECDGKTIKLYSRNGLSFTTKFPQIVKALQQIKHRAILDGEIVFLDEKGNPSFQKLQQFDDKPKGKLVFYLFDILSLDGKDVKQLPLTDRKQLLKKLLSGRKDPSLQYNDHIIGSGKKYFEAATKKNLEGVIAKKATSEYSLGIRSKEWLKIKNRTSMEAVIAGYTAPQNSRKHFGSLILGEYVGKELKYLGHTGTGFTEKALEELWDKMQPLVVTKSPFKEKVKVNMPVSWVKPALVAEIFYAELTDDGILRHSAFKGLRIDKKLSDVKKTNNASENNSKDNIVKVEGKTLTLTNLSKLYWPKEKITKGDLIAYYDSMADYILPYLKDRPLSLKRNPNGILDAGFYHKDAGEQAPAWVKKYDVEAESTNKIVNYIVCNGKPTLLYIANLGSIEINPWNSTTRKIDYPTYMIIDIDPSDKNSFDDVIETALVVKNILETAGVDSYCKT
;
A
#
# COMPACT_ATOMS: atom_id res chain seq x y z
N TYR A 1 -5.04 -19.77 -2.74
CA TYR A 1 -6.35 -19.47 -2.13
C TYR A 1 -6.24 -19.65 -0.63
N ARG A 2 -6.54 -18.60 0.16
CA ARG A 2 -6.63 -18.75 1.62
C ARG A 2 -7.79 -19.66 1.97
N ALA A 3 -7.54 -20.62 2.85
CA ALA A 3 -8.55 -21.58 3.29
C ALA A 3 -8.46 -21.83 4.79
N ILE A 4 -9.62 -22.04 5.40
CA ILE A 4 -9.76 -22.57 6.76
C ILE A 4 -10.17 -24.03 6.64
N ALA A 5 -9.49 -24.87 7.42
CA ALA A 5 -9.85 -26.27 7.58
C ALA A 5 -10.35 -26.52 9.00
N GLU A 6 -11.57 -27.05 9.11
CA GLU A 6 -12.08 -27.64 10.35
C GLU A 6 -11.90 -29.15 10.26
N CYS A 7 -11.07 -29.68 11.16
CA CYS A 7 -10.82 -31.10 11.31
C CYS A 7 -11.54 -31.59 12.58
N ASP A 8 -12.52 -32.48 12.42
CA ASP A 8 -13.23 -33.13 13.55
C ASP A 8 -12.97 -34.65 13.60
N GLY A 9 -11.78 -35.08 13.13
CA GLY A 9 -11.35 -36.48 13.07
C GLY A 9 -12.05 -37.36 12.01
N LYS A 10 -13.35 -37.17 11.76
CA LYS A 10 -14.12 -37.90 10.73
C LYS A 10 -14.62 -37.01 9.60
N THR A 11 -15.02 -35.78 9.91
CA THR A 11 -15.54 -34.81 8.95
C THR A 11 -14.56 -33.67 8.78
N ILE A 12 -14.23 -33.36 7.53
CA ILE A 12 -13.39 -32.23 7.17
C ILE A 12 -14.25 -31.20 6.44
N LYS A 13 -14.25 -29.96 6.94
CA LYS A 13 -14.75 -28.82 6.18
C LYS A 13 -13.56 -27.99 5.74
N LEU A 14 -13.43 -27.77 4.44
CA LEU A 14 -12.42 -26.90 3.87
C LEU A 14 -13.15 -25.78 3.13
N TYR A 15 -12.90 -24.54 3.50
CA TYR A 15 -13.61 -23.41 2.89
C TYR A 15 -12.72 -22.17 2.76
N SER A 16 -13.06 -21.34 1.77
CA SER A 16 -12.37 -20.07 1.54
C SER A 16 -12.63 -19.09 2.69
N ARG A 17 -11.89 -17.98 2.72
CA ARG A 17 -12.13 -16.85 3.64
C ARG A 17 -13.61 -16.39 3.69
N ASN A 18 -14.34 -16.54 2.59
CA ASN A 18 -15.72 -16.07 2.44
C ASN A 18 -16.74 -17.22 2.55
N GLY A 19 -16.34 -18.38 3.08
CA GLY A 19 -17.22 -19.53 3.30
C GLY A 19 -17.53 -20.37 2.06
N LEU A 20 -16.87 -20.12 0.91
CA LEU A 20 -17.03 -20.97 -0.26
C LEU A 20 -16.42 -22.34 0.02
N SER A 21 -17.21 -23.41 -0.11
CA SER A 21 -16.71 -24.76 0.10
C SER A 21 -15.64 -25.13 -0.93
N PHE A 22 -14.53 -25.62 -0.43
CA PHE A 22 -13.41 -26.18 -1.18
C PHE A 22 -13.28 -27.70 -0.97
N THR A 23 -14.14 -28.30 -0.15
CA THR A 23 -14.10 -29.73 0.18
C THR A 23 -14.18 -30.62 -1.06
N THR A 24 -15.05 -30.31 -2.01
CA THR A 24 -15.19 -31.09 -3.26
C THR A 24 -14.14 -30.71 -4.30
N LYS A 25 -13.72 -29.45 -4.33
CA LYS A 25 -12.75 -28.94 -5.31
C LYS A 25 -11.34 -29.46 -5.09
N PHE A 26 -10.93 -29.67 -3.83
CA PHE A 26 -9.57 -30.12 -3.49
C PHE A 26 -9.57 -31.43 -2.68
N PRO A 27 -10.03 -32.55 -3.26
CA PRO A 27 -10.23 -33.80 -2.52
C PRO A 27 -8.92 -34.39 -1.96
N GLN A 28 -7.77 -34.14 -2.60
CA GLN A 28 -6.47 -34.59 -2.09
C GLN A 28 -6.09 -33.90 -0.77
N ILE A 29 -6.38 -32.59 -0.64
CA ILE A 29 -6.14 -31.85 0.61
C ILE A 29 -7.08 -32.38 1.70
N VAL A 30 -8.34 -32.63 1.36
CA VAL A 30 -9.32 -33.19 2.30
C VAL A 30 -8.88 -34.56 2.83
N LYS A 31 -8.43 -35.46 1.95
CA LYS A 31 -7.89 -36.78 2.35
C LYS A 31 -6.69 -36.67 3.28
N ALA A 32 -5.79 -35.72 3.01
CA ALA A 32 -4.64 -35.49 3.87
C ALA A 32 -5.07 -34.92 5.25
N LEU A 33 -6.06 -34.01 5.28
CA LEU A 33 -6.62 -33.47 6.52
C LEU A 33 -7.36 -34.52 7.35
N GLN A 34 -7.99 -35.53 6.72
CA GLN A 34 -8.64 -36.65 7.43
C GLN A 34 -7.66 -37.48 8.27
N GLN A 35 -6.37 -37.44 7.96
CA GLN A 35 -5.35 -38.11 8.77
C GLN A 35 -5.09 -37.37 10.10
N ILE A 36 -5.63 -36.17 10.30
CA ILE A 36 -5.52 -35.40 11.54
C ILE A 36 -6.50 -35.97 12.58
N LYS A 37 -5.94 -36.68 13.56
CA LYS A 37 -6.71 -37.35 14.63
C LYS A 37 -7.26 -36.38 15.68
N HIS A 38 -6.66 -35.20 15.79
CA HIS A 38 -7.09 -34.16 16.74
C HIS A 38 -8.22 -33.32 16.14
N ARG A 39 -9.05 -32.76 17.02
CA ARG A 39 -10.00 -31.72 16.61
C ARG A 39 -9.22 -30.43 16.44
N ALA A 40 -9.23 -29.82 15.26
CA ALA A 40 -8.45 -28.61 15.03
C ALA A 40 -9.09 -27.67 14.01
N ILE A 41 -8.85 -26.37 14.18
CA ILE A 41 -9.17 -25.36 13.17
C ILE A 41 -7.85 -24.77 12.67
N LEU A 42 -7.58 -24.92 11.39
CA LEU A 42 -6.30 -24.60 10.77
C LEU A 42 -6.45 -23.50 9.72
N ASP A 43 -5.50 -22.58 9.66
CA ASP A 43 -5.46 -21.50 8.66
C ASP A 43 -4.23 -21.65 7.77
N GLY A 44 -4.46 -21.52 6.47
CA GLY A 44 -3.43 -21.78 5.48
C GLY A 44 -3.72 -21.20 4.11
N GLU A 45 -2.79 -21.44 3.19
CA GLU A 45 -2.90 -21.07 1.78
C GLU A 45 -2.79 -22.33 0.91
N ILE A 46 -3.82 -22.59 0.11
CA ILE A 46 -3.80 -23.61 -0.93
C ILE A 46 -3.05 -23.04 -2.13
N VAL A 47 -1.98 -23.71 -2.53
CA VAL A 47 -1.08 -23.30 -3.61
C VAL A 47 -0.92 -24.45 -4.59
N PHE A 48 -0.94 -24.14 -5.88
CA PHE A 48 -0.53 -25.06 -6.91
C PHE A 48 0.90 -24.74 -7.32
N LEU A 49 1.81 -25.70 -7.19
CA LEU A 49 3.21 -25.60 -7.61
C LEU A 49 3.34 -26.22 -9.00
N ASP A 50 3.99 -25.51 -9.92
CA ASP A 50 4.35 -26.08 -11.22
C ASP A 50 5.48 -27.12 -11.10
N GLU A 51 5.89 -27.70 -12.24
CA GLU A 51 6.94 -28.72 -12.31
C GLU A 51 8.31 -28.21 -11.84
N LYS A 52 8.52 -26.88 -11.85
CA LYS A 52 9.73 -26.22 -11.34
C LYS A 52 9.61 -25.84 -9.86
N GLY A 53 8.48 -26.13 -9.22
CA GLY A 53 8.20 -25.80 -7.82
C GLY A 53 7.74 -24.36 -7.59
N ASN A 54 7.40 -23.61 -8.65
CA ASN A 54 6.94 -22.22 -8.51
C ASN A 54 5.41 -22.17 -8.28
N PRO A 55 4.94 -21.31 -7.38
CA PRO A 55 3.51 -21.06 -7.21
C PRO A 55 2.86 -20.52 -8.49
N SER A 56 1.77 -21.15 -8.94
CA SER A 56 0.97 -20.71 -10.08
C SER A 56 -0.49 -20.53 -9.67
N PHE A 57 -0.92 -19.26 -9.63
CA PHE A 57 -2.31 -18.93 -9.35
C PHE A 57 -3.24 -19.41 -10.47
N GLN A 58 -2.84 -19.26 -11.73
CA GLN A 58 -3.62 -19.68 -12.90
C GLN A 58 -3.89 -21.19 -12.89
N LYS A 59 -2.85 -22.02 -12.69
CA LYS A 59 -3.03 -23.48 -12.59
C LYS A 59 -3.92 -23.88 -11.41
N LEU A 60 -3.90 -23.14 -10.30
CA LEU A 60 -4.81 -23.37 -9.18
C LEU A 60 -6.28 -23.09 -9.54
N GLN A 61 -6.55 -22.09 -10.38
CA GLN A 61 -7.92 -21.82 -10.84
C GLN A 61 -8.44 -22.94 -11.73
N GLN A 62 -7.56 -23.39 -12.63
CA GLN A 62 -7.74 -24.44 -13.64
C GLN A 62 -7.46 -25.84 -13.08
N PHE A 63 -7.62 -26.02 -11.77
CA PHE A 63 -7.28 -27.27 -11.12
C PHE A 63 -8.12 -28.46 -11.61
N ASP A 64 -9.37 -28.19 -12.01
CA ASP A 64 -10.32 -29.21 -12.48
C ASP A 64 -9.82 -29.90 -13.77
N ASP A 65 -8.94 -29.24 -14.53
CA ASP A 65 -8.32 -29.76 -15.75
C ASP A 65 -7.08 -30.60 -15.49
N LYS A 66 -6.81 -30.92 -14.21
CA LYS A 66 -5.71 -31.76 -13.76
C LYS A 66 -4.35 -31.31 -14.31
N PRO A 67 -3.96 -30.03 -14.13
CA PRO A 67 -2.68 -29.53 -14.61
C PRO A 67 -1.51 -30.31 -13.99
N LYS A 68 -0.39 -30.41 -14.71
CA LYS A 68 0.84 -31.00 -14.17
C LYS A 68 1.43 -30.10 -13.07
N GLY A 69 1.76 -30.71 -11.94
CA GLY A 69 2.34 -30.05 -10.77
C GLY A 69 1.87 -30.68 -9.46
N LYS A 70 1.93 -29.92 -8.37
CA LYS A 70 1.57 -30.37 -7.03
C LYS A 70 0.63 -29.39 -6.36
N LEU A 71 -0.47 -29.87 -5.81
CA LEU A 71 -1.34 -29.07 -4.94
C LEU A 71 -0.90 -29.25 -3.49
N VAL A 72 -0.64 -28.12 -2.82
CA VAL A 72 -0.14 -28.09 -1.45
C VAL A 72 -0.96 -27.12 -0.63
N PHE A 73 -1.35 -27.51 0.58
CA PHE A 73 -1.92 -26.63 1.58
C PHE A 73 -0.86 -26.24 2.59
N TYR A 74 -0.35 -25.02 2.48
CA TYR A 74 0.62 -24.45 3.39
C TYR A 74 -0.08 -23.90 4.62
N LEU A 75 -0.03 -24.67 5.71
CA LEU A 75 -0.62 -24.34 7.00
C LEU A 75 0.30 -23.40 7.77
N PHE A 76 -0.19 -22.21 8.15
CA PHE A 76 0.62 -21.18 8.80
C PHE A 76 0.10 -20.73 10.17
N ASP A 77 -1.09 -21.19 10.59
CA ASP A 77 -1.64 -20.92 11.93
C ASP A 77 -2.63 -22.01 12.38
N ILE A 78 -2.91 -22.04 13.69
CA ILE A 78 -3.91 -22.90 14.33
C ILE A 78 -4.78 -22.04 15.25
N LEU A 79 -6.11 -22.19 15.15
CA LEU A 79 -7.08 -21.35 15.85
C LEU A 79 -7.76 -22.08 17.00
N SER A 80 -7.82 -23.41 16.93
CA SER A 80 -8.38 -24.28 17.96
C SER A 80 -7.71 -25.64 17.92
N LEU A 81 -7.55 -26.27 19.08
CA LEU A 81 -7.02 -27.62 19.24
C LEU A 81 -7.75 -28.35 20.37
N ASP A 82 -8.34 -29.51 20.08
CA ASP A 82 -9.07 -30.39 21.01
C ASP A 82 -10.10 -29.65 21.88
N GLY A 83 -10.86 -28.76 21.24
CA GLY A 83 -11.91 -27.97 21.88
C GLY A 83 -11.40 -26.71 22.60
N LYS A 84 -10.09 -26.49 22.68
CA LYS A 84 -9.51 -25.28 23.27
C LYS A 84 -9.29 -24.20 22.21
N ASP A 85 -9.79 -23.01 22.50
CA ASP A 85 -9.46 -21.81 21.73
C ASP A 85 -8.01 -21.39 22.03
N VAL A 86 -7.19 -21.29 20.99
CA VAL A 86 -5.77 -20.90 21.10
C VAL A 86 -5.48 -19.56 20.45
N LYS A 87 -6.50 -18.83 19.99
CA LYS A 87 -6.32 -17.53 19.30
C LYS A 87 -5.65 -16.47 20.18
N GLN A 88 -5.86 -16.51 21.48
CA GLN A 88 -5.27 -15.58 22.45
C GLN A 88 -3.82 -15.90 22.80
N LEU A 89 -3.29 -17.04 22.35
CA LEU A 89 -1.87 -17.34 22.53
C LEU A 89 -1.03 -16.49 21.56
N PRO A 90 0.21 -16.12 21.93
CA PRO A 90 1.21 -15.58 21.01
C PRO A 90 1.34 -16.42 19.73
N LEU A 91 1.60 -15.77 18.60
CA LEU A 91 1.77 -16.47 17.31
C LEU A 91 2.84 -17.56 17.39
N THR A 92 3.95 -17.33 18.10
CA THR A 92 5.01 -18.33 18.28
C THR A 92 4.48 -19.63 18.88
N ASP A 93 3.60 -19.52 19.87
CA ASP A 93 3.06 -20.66 20.60
C ASP A 93 2.05 -21.41 19.72
N ARG A 94 1.20 -20.68 18.99
CA ARG A 94 0.30 -21.27 17.98
C ARG A 94 1.10 -21.99 16.89
N LYS A 95 2.19 -21.40 16.37
CA LYS A 95 3.05 -22.08 15.38
C LYS A 95 3.72 -23.32 15.96
N GLN A 96 4.10 -23.32 17.23
CA GLN A 96 4.65 -24.51 17.89
C GLN A 96 3.60 -25.62 18.02
N LEU A 97 2.37 -25.29 18.42
CA LEU A 97 1.24 -26.23 18.46
C LEU A 97 0.96 -26.82 17.07
N LEU A 98 0.91 -25.97 16.04
CA LEU A 98 0.72 -26.41 14.66
C LEU A 98 1.84 -27.34 14.20
N LYS A 99 3.11 -26.99 14.48
CA LYS A 99 4.27 -27.82 14.13
C LYS A 99 4.22 -29.19 14.81
N LYS A 100 3.80 -29.24 16.09
CA LYS A 100 3.59 -30.50 16.82
C LYS A 100 2.44 -31.32 16.22
N LEU A 101 1.31 -30.70 15.91
CA LEU A 101 0.15 -31.35 15.30
C LEU A 101 0.48 -32.00 13.94
N LEU A 102 1.38 -31.36 13.18
CA LEU A 102 1.82 -31.83 11.86
C LEU A 102 3.06 -32.74 11.93
N SER A 103 3.68 -32.92 13.09
CA SER A 103 4.88 -33.76 13.24
C SER A 103 4.58 -35.23 12.89
N GLY A 104 5.54 -35.88 12.23
CA GLY A 104 5.42 -37.28 11.79
C GLY A 104 4.54 -37.50 10.55
N ARG A 105 3.94 -36.45 9.98
CA ARG A 105 3.16 -36.55 8.73
C ARG A 105 4.07 -36.51 7.51
N LYS A 106 3.78 -37.39 6.54
CA LYS A 106 4.52 -37.50 5.28
C LYS A 106 3.72 -37.12 4.04
N ASP A 107 2.45 -36.74 4.20
CA ASP A 107 1.59 -36.37 3.08
C ASP A 107 2.07 -35.04 2.47
N PRO A 108 2.57 -35.02 1.22
CA PRO A 108 3.16 -33.84 0.62
C PRO A 108 2.13 -32.74 0.32
N SER A 109 0.84 -33.05 0.35
CA SER A 109 -0.25 -32.08 0.14
C SER A 109 -0.55 -31.23 1.37
N LEU A 110 -0.04 -31.58 2.56
CA LEU A 110 -0.10 -30.73 3.76
C LEU A 110 1.31 -30.36 4.21
N GLN A 111 1.61 -29.07 4.24
CA GLN A 111 2.91 -28.59 4.69
C GLN A 111 2.77 -27.53 5.76
N TYR A 112 3.55 -27.68 6.84
CA TYR A 112 3.79 -26.59 7.77
C TYR A 112 4.56 -25.49 7.04
N ASN A 113 4.00 -24.28 7.03
CA ASN A 113 4.65 -23.11 6.47
C ASN A 113 5.60 -22.51 7.50
N ASP A 114 6.89 -22.73 7.29
CA ASP A 114 7.91 -22.26 8.21
C ASP A 114 8.08 -20.74 8.18
N HIS A 115 8.95 -20.23 9.04
CA HIS A 115 9.24 -18.82 9.21
C HIS A 115 10.67 -18.64 9.67
N ILE A 116 11.16 -17.42 9.52
CA ILE A 116 12.41 -16.99 10.10
C ILE A 116 12.15 -15.95 11.18
N ILE A 117 12.98 -15.96 12.21
CA ILE A 117 13.01 -14.91 13.24
C ILE A 117 14.20 -14.01 12.92
N GLY A 118 13.95 -12.71 12.74
CA GLY A 118 14.96 -11.76 12.26
C GLY A 118 15.26 -11.88 10.76
N SER A 119 16.24 -11.11 10.26
CA SER A 119 16.70 -11.13 8.86
C SER A 119 15.63 -10.94 7.78
N GLY A 120 14.52 -10.27 8.09
CA GLY A 120 13.38 -10.11 7.18
C GLY A 120 13.75 -9.47 5.83
N LYS A 121 14.68 -8.51 5.80
CA LYS A 121 15.17 -7.89 4.56
C LYS A 121 15.84 -8.90 3.63
N LYS A 122 16.77 -9.71 4.14
CA LYS A 122 17.46 -10.77 3.37
C LYS A 122 16.48 -11.81 2.83
N TYR A 123 15.46 -12.16 3.62
CA TYR A 123 14.43 -13.11 3.18
C TYR A 123 13.52 -12.53 2.11
N PHE A 124 13.15 -11.25 2.24
CA PHE A 124 12.43 -10.54 1.20
C PHE A 124 13.25 -10.47 -0.10
N GLU A 125 14.53 -10.13 -0.04
CA GLU A 125 15.43 -10.16 -1.21
C GLU A 125 15.50 -11.55 -1.86
N ALA A 126 15.60 -12.62 -1.05
CA ALA A 126 15.61 -14.00 -1.55
C ALA A 126 14.27 -14.38 -2.20
N ALA A 127 13.14 -13.99 -1.61
CA ALA A 127 11.81 -14.19 -2.20
C ALA A 127 11.66 -13.44 -3.53
N THR A 128 12.17 -12.21 -3.59
CA THR A 128 12.20 -11.38 -4.80
C THR A 128 13.03 -12.02 -5.92
N LYS A 129 14.23 -12.51 -5.61
CA LYS A 129 15.10 -13.22 -6.59
C LYS A 129 14.43 -14.48 -7.14
N LYS A 130 13.56 -15.13 -6.37
CA LYS A 130 12.73 -16.27 -6.80
C LYS A 130 11.42 -15.87 -7.49
N ASN A 131 11.22 -14.59 -7.80
CA ASN A 131 9.99 -14.05 -8.39
C ASN A 131 8.71 -14.40 -7.60
N LEU A 132 8.84 -14.61 -6.28
CA LEU A 132 7.67 -14.80 -5.42
C LEU A 132 6.94 -13.46 -5.22
N GLU A 133 5.67 -13.54 -4.83
CA GLU A 133 4.82 -12.35 -4.65
C GLU A 133 5.36 -11.41 -3.57
N GLY A 134 6.05 -11.95 -2.56
CA GLY A 134 6.60 -11.21 -1.43
C GLY A 134 6.61 -12.07 -0.17
N VAL A 135 6.55 -11.40 0.98
CA VAL A 135 6.60 -12.04 2.31
C VAL A 135 5.47 -11.52 3.21
N ILE A 136 5.08 -12.32 4.20
CA ILE A 136 4.18 -11.89 5.27
C ILE A 136 5.00 -11.77 6.54
N ALA A 137 5.16 -10.56 7.05
CA ALA A 137 5.71 -10.32 8.38
C ALA A 137 4.57 -10.37 9.40
N LYS A 138 4.73 -11.18 10.44
CA LYS A 138 3.75 -11.29 11.52
C LYS A 138 4.43 -11.00 12.86
N LYS A 139 3.84 -10.18 13.74
CA LYS A 139 4.40 -9.94 15.08
C LYS A 139 4.35 -11.23 15.89
N ALA A 140 5.51 -11.64 16.42
CA ALA A 140 5.65 -12.91 17.15
C ALA A 140 4.70 -13.03 18.35
N THR A 141 4.44 -11.91 19.03
CA THR A 141 3.61 -11.85 20.24
C THR A 141 2.13 -11.55 19.96
N SER A 142 1.71 -11.44 18.70
CA SER A 142 0.31 -11.08 18.39
C SER A 142 -0.65 -12.25 18.58
N GLU A 143 -1.79 -11.97 19.18
CA GLU A 143 -3.00 -12.80 19.13
C GLU A 143 -3.55 -12.90 17.69
N TYR A 144 -4.49 -13.82 17.47
CA TYR A 144 -5.18 -13.97 16.19
C TYR A 144 -6.45 -13.12 16.14
N SER A 145 -6.45 -12.05 15.36
CA SER A 145 -7.64 -11.21 15.14
C SER A 145 -8.57 -11.77 14.05
N LEU A 146 -9.81 -12.09 14.41
CA LEU A 146 -10.83 -12.58 13.46
C LEU A 146 -11.40 -11.44 12.61
N GLY A 147 -11.45 -11.63 11.29
CA GLY A 147 -12.16 -10.74 10.36
C GLY A 147 -11.57 -9.34 10.16
N ILE A 148 -10.64 -8.91 11.02
CA ILE A 148 -10.05 -7.57 11.02
C ILE A 148 -8.71 -7.57 10.28
N ARG A 149 -8.44 -6.49 9.54
CA ARG A 149 -7.11 -6.23 8.98
C ARG A 149 -6.26 -5.55 10.07
N SER A 150 -5.40 -6.32 10.74
CA SER A 150 -4.53 -5.82 11.80
C SER A 150 -3.20 -5.28 11.25
N LYS A 151 -2.53 -4.42 12.05
CA LYS A 151 -1.13 -4.01 11.80
C LYS A 151 -0.12 -5.10 12.16
N GLU A 152 -0.58 -6.15 12.84
CA GLU A 152 0.24 -7.27 13.29
C GLU A 152 0.70 -8.16 12.14
N TRP A 153 -0.01 -8.15 11.01
CA TRP A 153 0.32 -8.90 9.80
C TRP A 153 0.54 -7.93 8.64
N LEU A 154 1.80 -7.78 8.24
CA LEU A 154 2.20 -6.92 7.14
C LEU A 154 2.53 -7.76 5.91
N LYS A 155 1.82 -7.50 4.82
CA LYS A 155 2.12 -8.06 3.50
C LYS A 155 3.10 -7.13 2.79
N ILE A 156 4.33 -7.60 2.62
CA ILE A 156 5.41 -6.87 1.95
C ILE A 156 5.59 -7.50 0.58
N LYS A 157 5.18 -6.79 -0.47
CA LYS A 157 5.12 -7.34 -1.84
C LYS A 157 6.38 -6.99 -2.64
N ASN A 158 6.83 -7.94 -3.45
CA ASN A 158 7.85 -7.75 -4.49
C ASN A 158 7.24 -7.11 -5.76
N ARG A 159 5.99 -7.47 -6.08
CA ARG A 159 5.25 -6.89 -7.21
C ARG A 159 3.93 -6.32 -6.74
N THR A 160 3.59 -5.14 -7.24
CA THR A 160 2.32 -4.50 -6.90
C THR A 160 1.20 -5.23 -7.63
N SER A 161 0.14 -5.53 -6.88
CA SER A 161 -1.09 -6.13 -7.41
C SER A 161 -2.29 -5.61 -6.66
N MET A 162 -3.43 -5.54 -7.34
CA MET A 162 -4.71 -5.17 -6.74
C MET A 162 -5.85 -5.99 -7.32
N GLU A 163 -6.98 -5.92 -6.62
CA GLU A 163 -8.24 -6.48 -7.10
C GLU A 163 -8.93 -5.42 -7.97
N ALA A 164 -9.33 -5.81 -9.17
CA ALA A 164 -10.06 -4.96 -10.10
C ALA A 164 -11.34 -5.68 -10.54
N VAL A 165 -12.39 -4.91 -10.78
CA VAL A 165 -13.66 -5.38 -11.32
C VAL A 165 -13.60 -5.32 -12.83
N ILE A 166 -13.99 -6.40 -13.50
CA ILE A 166 -14.09 -6.45 -14.96
C ILE A 166 -15.39 -5.76 -15.37
N ALA A 167 -15.28 -4.74 -16.23
CA ALA A 167 -16.36 -3.85 -16.63
C ALA A 167 -16.62 -3.86 -18.15
N GLY A 168 -15.74 -4.48 -18.92
CA GLY A 168 -15.90 -4.69 -20.36
C GLY A 168 -14.68 -5.39 -20.95
N TYR A 169 -14.69 -5.53 -22.27
CA TYR A 169 -13.55 -6.02 -23.04
C TYR A 169 -13.51 -5.36 -24.42
N THR A 170 -12.31 -5.23 -24.99
CA THR A 170 -12.14 -4.76 -26.38
C THR A 170 -12.25 -5.91 -27.37
N ALA A 171 -12.59 -5.59 -28.62
CA ALA A 171 -12.46 -6.55 -29.73
C ALA A 171 -11.02 -7.14 -29.80
N PRO A 172 -10.86 -8.40 -30.22
CA PRO A 172 -9.55 -8.99 -30.46
C PRO A 172 -8.84 -8.28 -31.62
N GLN A 173 -7.50 -8.35 -31.62
CA GLN A 173 -6.65 -7.89 -32.72
C GLN A 173 -5.66 -9.01 -33.09
N ASN A 174 -5.22 -9.01 -34.35
CA ASN A 174 -4.29 -9.99 -34.91
C ASN A 174 -4.78 -11.44 -34.72
N SER A 175 -3.91 -12.36 -34.31
CA SER A 175 -4.22 -13.78 -34.11
C SER A 175 -4.97 -14.08 -32.79
N ARG A 176 -5.27 -13.07 -31.97
CA ARG A 176 -5.92 -13.27 -30.67
C ARG A 176 -7.39 -13.67 -30.85
N LYS A 177 -7.81 -14.73 -30.17
CA LYS A 177 -9.22 -15.18 -30.15
C LYS A 177 -9.96 -14.54 -28.97
N HIS A 178 -11.30 -14.51 -29.04
CA HIS A 178 -12.22 -13.98 -28.05
C HIS A 178 -12.17 -12.45 -27.85
N PHE A 179 -11.19 -11.92 -27.12
CA PHE A 179 -11.11 -10.49 -26.80
C PHE A 179 -9.67 -9.96 -26.78
N GLY A 180 -9.50 -8.65 -26.95
CA GLY A 180 -8.19 -8.01 -27.00
C GLY A 180 -7.63 -7.70 -25.61
N SER A 181 -8.40 -6.97 -24.81
CA SER A 181 -8.05 -6.52 -23.46
C SER A 181 -9.29 -6.44 -22.57
N LEU A 182 -9.10 -6.60 -21.26
CA LEU A 182 -10.14 -6.34 -20.26
C LEU A 182 -10.18 -4.85 -19.91
N ILE A 183 -11.38 -4.30 -19.80
CA ILE A 183 -11.63 -2.97 -19.23
C ILE A 183 -11.87 -3.12 -17.73
N LEU A 184 -11.09 -2.43 -16.93
CA LEU A 184 -11.03 -2.60 -15.48
C LEU A 184 -11.60 -1.40 -14.74
N GLY A 185 -12.17 -1.64 -13.57
CA GLY A 185 -12.55 -0.60 -12.65
C GLY A 185 -12.42 -0.98 -11.19
N GLU A 186 -12.48 0.02 -10.31
CA GLU A 186 -12.62 -0.16 -8.87
C GLU A 186 -13.86 0.54 -8.38
N TYR A 187 -14.49 -0.02 -7.34
CA TYR A 187 -15.53 0.72 -6.64
C TYR A 187 -14.91 1.70 -5.67
N VAL A 188 -15.28 2.96 -5.83
CA VAL A 188 -15.14 4.04 -4.85
C VAL A 188 -16.55 4.43 -4.41
N GLY A 189 -16.96 3.92 -3.26
CA GLY A 189 -18.27 4.02 -2.66
C GLY A 189 -19.28 3.23 -3.47
N LYS A 190 -20.20 3.95 -4.11
CA LYS A 190 -21.19 3.36 -5.02
C LYS A 190 -20.79 3.48 -6.48
N GLU A 191 -19.75 4.25 -6.80
CA GLU A 191 -19.35 4.55 -8.17
C GLU A 191 -18.22 3.62 -8.62
N LEU A 192 -18.32 3.10 -9.83
CA LEU A 192 -17.25 2.35 -10.47
C LEU A 192 -16.33 3.35 -11.19
N LYS A 193 -15.08 3.47 -10.74
CA LYS A 193 -14.04 4.27 -11.36
C LYS A 193 -13.20 3.42 -12.30
N TYR A 194 -12.79 4.00 -13.42
CA TYR A 194 -12.00 3.32 -14.43
C TYR A 194 -10.55 3.18 -14.00
N LEU A 195 -9.98 1.98 -14.16
CA LEU A 195 -8.58 1.65 -13.78
C LEU A 195 -7.66 1.46 -15.00
N GLY A 196 -8.17 1.70 -16.21
CA GLY A 196 -7.45 1.34 -17.44
C GLY A 196 -7.87 -0.02 -17.98
N HIS A 197 -7.05 -0.55 -18.89
CA HIS A 197 -7.29 -1.83 -19.53
C HIS A 197 -6.02 -2.71 -19.49
N THR A 198 -6.22 -4.03 -19.55
CA THR A 198 -5.15 -5.02 -19.48
C THR A 198 -5.26 -5.99 -20.64
N GLY A 199 -4.23 -6.02 -21.51
CA GLY A 199 -4.13 -6.90 -22.67
C GLY A 199 -3.08 -8.01 -22.56
N THR A 200 -2.45 -8.18 -21.39
CA THR A 200 -1.37 -9.16 -21.18
C THR A 200 -1.65 -10.06 -19.97
N GLY A 201 -0.91 -11.16 -19.82
CA GLY A 201 -1.04 -12.10 -18.70
C GLY A 201 -2.08 -13.21 -18.89
N PHE A 202 -2.72 -13.30 -20.06
CA PHE A 202 -3.68 -14.36 -20.38
C PHE A 202 -3.01 -15.56 -21.04
N THR A 203 -3.41 -16.76 -20.64
CA THR A 203 -3.24 -17.97 -21.46
C THR A 203 -4.43 -18.10 -22.42
N GLU A 204 -4.30 -18.89 -23.50
CA GLU A 204 -5.41 -19.12 -24.45
C GLU A 204 -6.68 -19.58 -23.73
N LYS A 205 -6.52 -20.51 -22.79
CA LYS A 205 -7.61 -21.01 -21.98
C LYS A 205 -8.19 -19.97 -21.03
N ALA A 206 -7.36 -19.10 -20.44
CA ALA A 206 -7.87 -18.01 -19.61
C ALA A 206 -8.70 -17.01 -20.44
N LEU A 207 -8.36 -16.80 -21.72
CA LEU A 207 -9.18 -16.00 -22.63
C LEU A 207 -10.55 -16.65 -22.87
N GLU A 208 -10.59 -17.94 -23.14
CA GLU A 208 -11.83 -18.70 -23.34
C GLU A 208 -12.71 -18.71 -22.08
N GLU A 209 -12.14 -19.05 -20.91
CA GLU A 209 -12.90 -19.05 -19.64
C GLU A 209 -13.47 -17.67 -19.29
N LEU A 210 -12.69 -16.60 -19.52
CA LEU A 210 -13.16 -15.24 -19.29
C LEU A 210 -14.26 -14.86 -20.29
N TRP A 211 -14.09 -15.26 -21.56
CA TRP A 211 -15.08 -15.03 -22.60
C TRP A 211 -16.43 -15.62 -22.21
N ASP A 212 -16.47 -16.91 -21.86
CA ASP A 212 -17.70 -17.61 -21.50
C ASP A 212 -18.36 -17.03 -20.25
N LYS A 213 -17.58 -16.54 -19.28
CA LYS A 213 -18.12 -15.87 -18.09
C LYS A 213 -18.62 -14.45 -18.36
N MET A 214 -18.04 -13.77 -19.35
CA MET A 214 -18.40 -12.41 -19.71
C MET A 214 -19.61 -12.34 -20.65
N GLN A 215 -19.79 -13.31 -21.56
CA GLN A 215 -20.90 -13.29 -22.53
C GLN A 215 -22.29 -13.12 -21.88
N PRO A 216 -22.65 -13.87 -20.81
CA PRO A 216 -23.94 -13.71 -20.14
C PRO A 216 -24.10 -12.37 -19.39
N LEU A 217 -23.00 -11.62 -19.24
CA LEU A 217 -22.96 -10.35 -18.52
C LEU A 217 -22.93 -9.15 -19.47
N VAL A 218 -22.95 -9.35 -20.78
CA VAL A 218 -22.87 -8.25 -21.76
C VAL A 218 -24.05 -7.29 -21.58
N VAL A 219 -23.75 -6.00 -21.57
CA VAL A 219 -24.73 -4.91 -21.46
C VAL A 219 -24.47 -3.85 -22.52
N THR A 220 -25.51 -3.10 -22.88
CA THR A 220 -25.43 -2.07 -23.94
C THR A 220 -24.86 -0.73 -23.45
N LYS A 221 -24.99 -0.44 -22.15
CA LYS A 221 -24.51 0.81 -21.55
C LYS A 221 -23.23 0.59 -20.76
N SER A 222 -22.32 1.56 -20.83
CA SER A 222 -21.12 1.55 -19.99
C SER A 222 -21.50 1.55 -18.51
N PRO A 223 -20.86 0.70 -17.68
CA PRO A 223 -21.06 0.72 -16.24
C PRO A 223 -20.34 1.88 -15.54
N PHE A 224 -19.49 2.62 -16.27
CA PHE A 224 -18.82 3.82 -15.76
C PHE A 224 -19.74 5.03 -15.88
N LYS A 225 -19.72 5.88 -14.86
CA LYS A 225 -20.47 7.15 -14.86
C LYS A 225 -19.91 8.14 -15.86
N GLU A 226 -18.58 8.17 -16.00
CA GLU A 226 -17.87 9.04 -16.93
C GLU A 226 -17.50 8.28 -18.21
N LYS A 227 -17.41 9.01 -19.33
CA LYS A 227 -16.99 8.45 -20.60
C LYS A 227 -15.50 8.09 -20.54
N VAL A 228 -15.21 6.80 -20.52
CA VAL A 228 -13.83 6.31 -20.50
C VAL A 228 -13.19 6.42 -21.90
N LYS A 229 -11.94 6.88 -21.93
CA LYS A 229 -11.14 6.90 -23.17
C LYS A 229 -10.67 5.48 -23.47
N VAL A 230 -11.19 4.92 -24.55
CA VAL A 230 -10.83 3.59 -25.07
C VAL A 230 -10.49 3.71 -26.54
N ASN A 231 -9.39 3.07 -26.96
CA ASN A 231 -8.83 3.22 -28.31
C ASN A 231 -9.42 2.21 -29.30
N MET A 232 -10.35 1.37 -28.85
CA MET A 232 -10.97 0.28 -29.61
C MET A 232 -12.45 0.16 -29.24
N PRO A 233 -13.30 -0.41 -30.11
CA PRO A 233 -14.66 -0.77 -29.75
C PRO A 233 -14.68 -1.67 -28.51
N VAL A 234 -15.52 -1.32 -27.55
CA VAL A 234 -15.68 -2.02 -26.27
C VAL A 234 -17.06 -2.62 -26.16
N SER A 235 -17.09 -3.90 -25.79
CA SER A 235 -18.30 -4.55 -25.26
C SER A 235 -18.31 -4.39 -23.75
N TRP A 236 -19.36 -3.76 -23.23
CA TRP A 236 -19.53 -3.55 -21.79
C TRP A 236 -20.08 -4.80 -21.12
N VAL A 237 -19.65 -5.08 -19.90
CA VAL A 237 -20.22 -6.15 -19.08
C VAL A 237 -20.69 -5.62 -17.73
N LYS A 238 -21.74 -6.25 -17.20
CA LYS A 238 -22.21 -5.99 -15.84
C LYS A 238 -21.05 -6.26 -14.85
N PRO A 239 -20.67 -5.29 -13.99
CA PRO A 239 -19.54 -5.44 -13.07
C PRO A 239 -19.83 -6.50 -12.00
N ALA A 240 -19.49 -7.76 -12.29
CA ALA A 240 -19.75 -8.90 -11.40
C ALA A 240 -18.51 -9.78 -11.18
N LEU A 241 -17.54 -9.72 -12.09
CA LEU A 241 -16.32 -10.51 -12.03
C LEU A 241 -15.19 -9.68 -11.41
N VAL A 242 -14.48 -10.25 -10.45
CA VAL A 242 -13.29 -9.66 -9.82
C VAL A 242 -12.06 -10.41 -10.32
N ALA A 243 -11.03 -9.68 -10.70
CA ALA A 243 -9.73 -10.22 -11.08
C ALA A 243 -8.63 -9.62 -10.20
N GLU A 244 -7.52 -10.33 -10.05
CA GLU A 244 -6.28 -9.76 -9.53
C GLU A 244 -5.39 -9.34 -10.71
N ILE A 245 -4.86 -8.13 -10.64
CA ILE A 245 -4.09 -7.48 -11.70
C ILE A 245 -2.74 -7.07 -11.12
N PHE A 246 -1.66 -7.52 -11.75
CA PHE A 246 -0.33 -6.97 -11.52
C PHE A 246 -0.19 -5.63 -12.22
N TYR A 247 0.57 -4.72 -11.65
CA TYR A 247 0.89 -3.44 -12.26
C TYR A 247 2.25 -2.94 -11.75
N ALA A 248 2.91 -2.10 -12.56
CA ALA A 248 4.16 -1.46 -12.15
C ALA A 248 3.87 -0.18 -11.35
N GLU A 249 2.91 0.61 -11.82
CA GLU A 249 2.56 1.92 -11.29
C GLU A 249 1.05 2.17 -11.42
N LEU A 250 0.49 2.93 -10.47
CA LEU A 250 -0.85 3.51 -10.57
C LEU A 250 -0.66 5.02 -10.79
N THR A 251 -1.19 5.57 -11.88
CA THR A 251 -1.09 7.00 -12.16
C THR A 251 -1.94 7.82 -11.19
N ASP A 252 -1.72 9.13 -11.14
CA ASP A 252 -2.52 10.06 -10.32
C ASP A 252 -4.02 10.03 -10.71
N ASP A 253 -4.31 9.82 -12.00
CA ASP A 253 -5.68 9.61 -12.51
C ASP A 253 -6.29 8.24 -12.14
N GLY A 254 -5.57 7.41 -11.38
CA GLY A 254 -6.00 6.07 -10.97
C GLY A 254 -5.88 5.00 -12.06
N ILE A 255 -5.03 5.18 -13.06
CA ILE A 255 -4.87 4.24 -14.18
C ILE A 255 -3.68 3.30 -13.94
N LEU A 256 -3.88 2.01 -14.18
CA LEU A 256 -2.84 0.99 -14.05
C LEU A 256 -1.89 1.02 -15.25
N ARG A 257 -0.59 1.16 -14.98
CA ARG A 257 0.49 1.07 -15.99
C ARG A 257 1.21 -0.27 -15.93
N HIS A 258 1.57 -0.76 -17.12
CA HIS A 258 2.16 -2.09 -17.33
C HIS A 258 1.35 -3.19 -16.63
N SER A 259 0.03 -3.15 -16.83
CA SER A 259 -0.88 -4.06 -16.18
C SER A 259 -0.89 -5.44 -16.84
N ALA A 260 -0.98 -6.48 -16.02
CA ALA A 260 -1.03 -7.87 -16.46
C ALA A 260 -2.04 -8.66 -15.63
N PHE A 261 -2.85 -9.47 -16.30
CA PHE A 261 -3.84 -10.32 -15.67
C PHE A 261 -3.14 -11.43 -14.86
N LYS A 262 -3.43 -11.51 -13.56
CA LYS A 262 -2.94 -12.60 -12.70
C LYS A 262 -3.93 -13.76 -12.68
N GLY A 263 -5.22 -13.46 -12.55
CA GLY A 263 -6.28 -14.46 -12.48
C GLY A 263 -7.60 -13.93 -11.90
N LEU A 264 -8.68 -14.69 -12.04
CA LEU A 264 -9.97 -14.38 -11.44
C LEU A 264 -9.98 -14.59 -9.92
N ARG A 265 -10.71 -13.77 -9.18
CA ARG A 265 -10.92 -13.93 -7.73
C ARG A 265 -12.27 -14.57 -7.46
N ILE A 266 -12.38 -15.84 -7.83
CA ILE A 266 -13.61 -16.65 -7.61
C ILE A 266 -13.97 -16.79 -6.13
N ASP A 267 -12.99 -16.59 -5.24
CA ASP A 267 -13.15 -16.61 -3.79
C ASP A 267 -13.81 -15.33 -3.26
N LYS A 268 -13.95 -14.28 -4.07
CA LYS A 268 -14.49 -12.97 -3.65
C LYS A 268 -15.79 -12.61 -4.37
N LYS A 269 -16.72 -12.05 -3.60
CA LYS A 269 -17.90 -11.38 -4.14
C LYS A 269 -17.60 -9.90 -4.34
N LEU A 270 -18.33 -9.27 -5.27
CA LEU A 270 -18.21 -7.84 -5.52
C LEU A 270 -18.41 -6.99 -4.25
N SER A 271 -19.31 -7.40 -3.35
CA SER A 271 -19.54 -6.73 -2.07
C SER A 271 -18.31 -6.71 -1.18
N ASP A 272 -17.42 -7.69 -1.28
CA ASP A 272 -16.21 -7.77 -0.45
C ASP A 272 -15.16 -6.79 -0.93
N VAL A 273 -15.05 -6.61 -2.26
CA VAL A 273 -14.19 -5.58 -2.86
C VAL A 273 -14.70 -4.20 -2.47
N LYS A 274 -16.02 -3.97 -2.59
CA LYS A 274 -16.66 -2.74 -2.12
C LYS A 274 -16.39 -2.48 -0.64
N LYS A 275 -16.53 -3.47 0.26
CA LYS A 275 -16.26 -3.29 1.70
C LYS A 275 -14.79 -3.02 2.02
N THR A 276 -13.86 -3.69 1.33
CA THR A 276 -12.42 -3.49 1.56
C THR A 276 -12.02 -2.07 1.17
N ASN A 277 -12.59 -1.55 0.08
CA ASN A 277 -12.40 -0.17 -0.35
C ASN A 277 -13.17 0.80 0.54
N ASN A 278 -14.39 0.47 0.97
CA ASN A 278 -15.17 1.31 1.89
C ASN A 278 -14.55 1.41 3.30
N ALA A 279 -13.83 0.39 3.77
CA ALA A 279 -13.02 0.47 5.00
C ALA A 279 -11.82 1.42 4.83
N SER A 280 -11.47 1.75 3.59
CA SER A 280 -10.55 2.81 3.21
C SER A 280 -11.28 4.16 2.99
N GLU A 281 -12.61 4.19 3.03
CA GLU A 281 -13.48 5.34 2.68
C GLU A 281 -14.14 6.08 3.84
N ASN A 282 -13.91 5.70 5.10
CA ASN A 282 -14.23 6.63 6.19
C ASN A 282 -13.30 7.89 6.19
N ASN A 283 -12.71 8.26 5.04
CA ASN A 283 -11.69 9.31 4.95
C ASN A 283 -11.59 10.04 3.58
N SER A 284 -12.53 9.90 2.63
CA SER A 284 -12.34 10.54 1.30
C SER A 284 -13.40 11.53 0.85
N LYS A 285 -14.65 11.49 1.36
CA LYS A 285 -15.66 12.53 1.03
C LYS A 285 -15.73 13.68 2.04
N ASP A 286 -15.36 13.44 3.30
CA ASP A 286 -15.40 14.47 4.35
C ASP A 286 -14.09 15.29 4.47
N ASN A 287 -13.09 15.03 3.61
CA ASN A 287 -11.75 15.62 3.73
C ASN A 287 -11.44 16.65 2.64
N ILE A 288 -12.44 17.12 1.88
CA ILE A 288 -12.27 18.24 0.95
C ILE A 288 -12.58 19.54 1.70
N VAL A 289 -11.59 20.39 1.90
CA VAL A 289 -11.73 21.68 2.56
C VAL A 289 -11.49 22.82 1.58
N LYS A 290 -12.24 23.91 1.71
CA LYS A 290 -11.98 25.16 0.99
C LYS A 290 -11.33 26.14 1.94
N VAL A 291 -10.13 26.59 1.59
CA VAL A 291 -9.35 27.57 2.36
C VAL A 291 -9.02 28.72 1.41
N GLU A 292 -9.48 29.92 1.73
CA GLU A 292 -9.25 31.13 0.92
C GLU A 292 -9.55 30.94 -0.58
N GLY A 293 -10.66 30.25 -0.88
CA GLY A 293 -11.09 29.97 -2.26
C GLY A 293 -10.29 28.88 -2.98
N LYS A 294 -9.33 28.22 -2.32
CA LYS A 294 -8.59 27.06 -2.83
C LYS A 294 -9.14 25.77 -2.23
N THR A 295 -9.31 24.76 -3.07
CA THR A 295 -9.78 23.44 -2.65
C THR A 295 -8.58 22.55 -2.31
N LEU A 296 -8.56 22.01 -1.09
CA LEU A 296 -7.59 21.01 -0.64
C LEU A 296 -8.28 19.68 -0.35
N THR A 297 -7.71 18.60 -0.87
CA THR A 297 -8.09 17.24 -0.48
C THR A 297 -7.11 16.77 0.60
N LEU A 298 -7.57 16.75 1.85
CA LEU A 298 -6.77 16.25 2.96
C LEU A 298 -6.79 14.72 2.97
N THR A 299 -5.67 14.10 3.35
CA THR A 299 -5.53 12.65 3.32
C THR A 299 -4.97 12.12 4.61
N ASN A 300 -5.40 10.91 5.01
CA ASN A 300 -4.84 10.19 6.14
C ASN A 300 -4.89 10.96 7.47
N LEU A 301 -5.96 11.73 7.73
CA LEU A 301 -6.06 12.61 8.90
C LEU A 301 -5.87 11.87 10.24
N SER A 302 -6.43 10.66 10.37
CA SER A 302 -6.32 9.84 11.58
C SER A 302 -4.97 9.11 11.74
N LYS A 303 -4.01 9.34 10.84
CA LYS A 303 -2.70 8.68 10.92
C LYS A 303 -1.87 9.29 12.05
N LEU A 304 -1.40 8.47 12.98
CA LEU A 304 -0.53 8.92 14.08
C LEU A 304 0.84 9.36 13.55
N TYR A 305 1.22 10.60 13.85
CA TYR A 305 2.55 11.15 13.55
C TYR A 305 3.45 11.14 14.79
N TRP A 306 2.89 11.39 15.98
CA TRP A 306 3.54 11.19 17.27
C TRP A 306 2.79 10.13 18.08
N PRO A 307 3.20 8.84 17.99
CA PRO A 307 2.43 7.75 18.59
C PRO A 307 2.33 7.77 20.11
N LYS A 308 3.35 8.29 20.81
CA LYS A 308 3.40 8.35 22.28
C LYS A 308 2.40 9.39 22.80
N GLU A 309 2.37 10.55 22.19
CA GLU A 309 1.51 11.69 22.50
C GLU A 309 0.11 11.56 21.87
N LYS A 310 -0.07 10.55 21.00
CA LYS A 310 -1.29 10.28 20.21
C LYS A 310 -1.69 11.41 19.25
N ILE A 311 -0.72 12.22 18.80
CA ILE A 311 -0.95 13.31 17.84
C ILE A 311 -0.99 12.75 16.42
N THR A 312 -2.04 13.11 15.69
CA THR A 312 -2.32 12.66 14.33
C THR A 312 -1.84 13.65 13.27
N LYS A 313 -1.85 13.24 12.00
CA LYS A 313 -1.62 14.10 10.85
C LYS A 313 -2.68 15.21 10.75
N GLY A 314 -3.92 14.92 11.13
CA GLY A 314 -4.96 15.93 11.21
C GLY A 314 -4.62 17.03 12.22
N ASP A 315 -4.12 16.63 13.39
CA ASP A 315 -3.67 17.58 14.42
C ASP A 315 -2.49 18.43 13.95
N LEU A 316 -1.54 17.84 13.19
CA LEU A 316 -0.46 18.59 12.55
C LEU A 316 -0.99 19.66 11.60
N ILE A 317 -1.94 19.31 10.73
CA ILE A 317 -2.55 20.26 9.78
C ILE A 317 -3.30 21.35 10.55
N ALA A 318 -4.05 20.99 11.60
CA ALA A 318 -4.77 21.95 12.44
C ALA A 318 -3.81 22.91 13.17
N TYR A 319 -2.66 22.43 13.64
CA TYR A 319 -1.62 23.27 14.23
C TYR A 319 -1.04 24.26 13.22
N TYR A 320 -0.73 23.81 12.01
CA TYR A 320 -0.26 24.72 10.96
C TYR A 320 -1.32 25.74 10.53
N ASP A 321 -2.61 25.40 10.60
CA ASP A 321 -3.70 26.35 10.36
C ASP A 321 -3.79 27.41 11.46
N SER A 322 -3.75 27.00 12.73
CA SER A 322 -3.85 27.92 13.87
C SER A 322 -2.62 28.83 14.01
N MET A 323 -1.44 28.35 13.60
CA MET A 323 -0.19 29.10 13.65
C MET A 323 0.16 29.83 12.34
N ALA A 324 -0.72 29.80 11.34
CA ALA A 324 -0.43 30.32 10.00
C ALA A 324 0.04 31.79 10.03
N ASP A 325 -0.62 32.65 10.82
CA ASP A 325 -0.32 34.08 10.86
C ASP A 325 1.08 34.38 11.44
N TYR A 326 1.61 33.49 12.29
CA TYR A 326 2.95 33.60 12.85
C TYR A 326 4.02 32.97 11.94
N ILE A 327 3.68 31.91 11.22
CA ILE A 327 4.61 31.16 10.37
C ILE A 327 4.80 31.84 9.01
N LEU A 328 3.71 32.27 8.37
CA LEU A 328 3.72 32.76 6.99
C LEU A 328 4.67 33.95 6.74
N PRO A 329 4.84 34.93 7.64
CA PRO A 329 5.82 36.02 7.44
C PRO A 329 7.25 35.52 7.17
N TYR A 330 7.64 34.39 7.77
CA TYR A 330 8.98 33.81 7.60
C TYR A 330 9.11 32.92 6.36
N LEU A 331 8.00 32.47 5.76
CA LEU A 331 8.01 31.65 4.55
C LEU A 331 7.79 32.47 3.27
N LYS A 332 7.23 33.67 3.41
CA LYS A 332 6.77 34.49 2.28
C LYS A 332 7.89 34.78 1.29
N ASP A 333 7.58 34.53 0.02
CA ASP A 333 8.44 34.74 -1.15
C ASP A 333 9.77 33.99 -1.11
N ARG A 334 9.87 32.91 -0.33
CA ARG A 334 11.08 32.08 -0.21
C ARG A 334 10.89 30.70 -0.83
N PRO A 335 11.86 30.20 -1.62
CA PRO A 335 11.93 28.79 -1.98
C PRO A 335 12.04 27.90 -0.74
N LEU A 336 11.34 26.76 -0.74
CA LEU A 336 11.27 25.86 0.41
C LEU A 336 11.92 24.51 0.13
N SER A 337 12.78 24.04 1.04
CA SER A 337 13.18 22.63 1.15
C SER A 337 12.35 21.94 2.24
N LEU A 338 11.56 20.96 1.86
CA LEU A 338 10.62 20.30 2.76
C LEU A 338 11.22 19.01 3.33
N LYS A 339 11.16 18.79 4.64
CA LYS A 339 11.43 17.47 5.23
C LYS A 339 10.12 16.75 5.46
N ARG A 340 9.86 15.75 4.63
CA ARG A 340 8.63 14.97 4.68
C ARG A 340 8.83 13.71 5.52
N ASN A 341 7.91 13.51 6.46
CA ASN A 341 7.79 12.31 7.28
C ASN A 341 6.38 11.72 7.09
N PRO A 342 6.07 11.12 5.92
CA PRO A 342 4.71 10.69 5.60
C PRO A 342 4.12 9.70 6.61
N ASN A 343 4.98 9.00 7.36
CA ASN A 343 4.62 7.98 8.33
C ASN A 343 4.83 8.40 9.81
N GLY A 344 5.13 9.68 10.08
CA GLY A 344 5.37 10.17 11.43
C GLY A 344 6.84 10.19 11.84
N ILE A 345 7.10 10.58 13.09
CA ILE A 345 8.46 10.89 13.58
C ILE A 345 9.37 9.68 13.82
N LEU A 346 8.80 8.47 13.90
CA LEU A 346 9.59 7.25 14.15
C LEU A 346 10.17 6.63 12.87
N ASP A 347 9.65 7.02 11.70
CA ASP A 347 10.12 6.54 10.40
C ASP A 347 11.05 7.56 9.74
N ALA A 348 11.96 7.07 8.91
CA ALA A 348 12.89 7.91 8.16
C ALA A 348 12.12 8.85 7.22
N GLY A 349 12.35 10.16 7.37
CA GLY A 349 11.86 11.19 6.44
C GLY A 349 12.83 11.45 5.29
N PHE A 350 12.38 12.18 4.27
CA PHE A 350 13.19 12.56 3.11
C PHE A 350 13.04 14.03 2.75
N TYR A 351 14.08 14.60 2.13
CA TYR A 351 14.03 15.97 1.63
C TYR A 351 13.32 16.02 0.28
N HIS A 352 12.38 16.96 0.14
CA HIS A 352 11.60 17.20 -1.05
C HIS A 352 11.79 18.66 -1.45
N LYS A 353 12.51 18.89 -2.55
CA LYS A 353 12.85 20.22 -3.07
C LYS A 353 12.06 20.57 -4.34
N ASP A 354 11.89 19.59 -5.23
CA ASP A 354 11.17 19.77 -6.49
C ASP A 354 9.68 19.48 -6.35
N ALA A 355 8.83 20.50 -6.44
CA ALA A 355 7.38 20.39 -6.41
C ALA A 355 6.82 19.49 -7.53
N GLY A 356 7.54 19.38 -8.64
CA GLY A 356 7.10 18.67 -9.84
C GLY A 356 5.83 19.24 -10.48
N GLU A 357 5.27 18.49 -11.43
CA GLU A 357 4.03 18.85 -12.15
C GLU A 357 2.75 18.55 -11.34
N GLN A 358 2.85 17.72 -10.30
CA GLN A 358 1.72 17.25 -9.48
C GLN A 358 1.24 18.27 -8.42
N ALA A 359 2.00 19.34 -8.18
CA ALA A 359 1.55 20.41 -7.28
C ALA A 359 0.31 21.12 -7.87
N PRO A 360 -0.72 21.44 -7.05
CA PRO A 360 -1.89 22.16 -7.54
C PRO A 360 -1.51 23.44 -8.29
N ALA A 361 -2.21 23.77 -9.37
CA ALA A 361 -1.87 24.92 -10.22
C ALA A 361 -1.80 26.27 -9.48
N TRP A 362 -2.46 26.38 -8.33
CA TRP A 362 -2.43 27.57 -7.47
C TRP A 362 -1.24 27.60 -6.51
N VAL A 363 -0.46 26.52 -6.38
CA VAL A 363 0.79 26.50 -5.61
C VAL A 363 1.87 27.17 -6.45
N LYS A 364 2.37 28.31 -5.96
CA LYS A 364 3.45 29.04 -6.63
C LYS A 364 4.75 28.24 -6.56
N LYS A 365 5.46 28.22 -7.68
CA LYS A 365 6.76 27.56 -7.85
C LYS A 365 7.81 28.59 -8.26
N TYR A 366 9.08 28.31 -7.97
CA TYR A 366 10.22 29.10 -8.39
C TYR A 366 11.31 28.17 -8.91
N ASP A 367 11.75 28.44 -10.13
CA ASP A 367 12.66 27.59 -10.87
C ASP A 367 14.11 27.97 -10.55
N VAL A 368 14.89 26.99 -10.14
CA VAL A 368 16.32 27.16 -9.86
C VAL A 368 17.09 26.10 -10.62
N GLU A 369 18.10 26.51 -11.38
CA GLU A 369 19.03 25.58 -12.00
C GLU A 369 19.99 25.02 -10.95
N ALA A 370 19.96 23.70 -10.77
CA ALA A 370 20.88 23.03 -9.85
C ALA A 370 22.24 22.85 -10.51
N GLU A 371 23.24 23.63 -10.07
CA GLU A 371 24.63 23.63 -10.59
C GLU A 371 25.25 22.22 -10.68
N SER A 372 24.91 21.33 -9.75
CA SER A 372 25.44 19.97 -9.73
C SER A 372 24.89 19.05 -10.82
N THR A 373 23.77 19.41 -11.47
CA THR A 373 23.06 18.52 -12.40
C THR A 373 22.57 19.19 -13.69
N ASN A 374 22.68 20.52 -13.81
CA ASN A 374 22.09 21.35 -14.86
C ASN A 374 20.59 21.06 -15.10
N LYS A 375 19.87 20.70 -14.02
CA LYS A 375 18.42 20.48 -14.04
C LYS A 375 17.72 21.62 -13.35
N ILE A 376 16.59 22.02 -13.90
CA ILE A 376 15.68 22.96 -13.26
C ILE A 376 14.93 22.24 -12.14
N VAL A 377 14.97 22.81 -10.93
CA VAL A 377 14.25 22.34 -9.76
C VAL A 377 13.16 23.36 -9.44
N ASN A 378 11.91 22.90 -9.36
CA ASN A 378 10.75 23.78 -9.11
C ASN A 378 10.47 23.87 -7.61
N TYR A 379 11.04 24.83 -6.90
CA TYR A 379 10.82 24.97 -5.46
C TYR A 379 9.42 25.52 -5.15
N ILE A 380 8.74 24.97 -4.13
CA ILE A 380 7.48 25.54 -3.64
C ILE A 380 7.76 26.89 -2.96
N VAL A 381 6.90 27.87 -3.22
CA VAL A 381 6.89 29.18 -2.55
C VAL A 381 5.58 29.32 -1.78
N CYS A 382 5.65 29.40 -0.45
CA CYS A 382 4.47 29.44 0.42
C CYS A 382 4.10 30.88 0.80
N ASN A 383 3.14 31.46 0.07
CA ASN A 383 2.71 32.85 0.26
C ASN A 383 1.36 33.00 0.98
N GLY A 384 0.74 31.90 1.39
CA GLY A 384 -0.57 31.93 2.03
C GLY A 384 -0.95 30.61 2.68
N LYS A 385 -1.99 30.67 3.50
CA LYS A 385 -2.50 29.54 4.29
C LYS A 385 -2.84 28.31 3.44
N PRO A 386 -3.44 28.41 2.23
CA PRO A 386 -3.69 27.23 1.40
C PRO A 386 -2.42 26.43 1.08
N THR A 387 -1.31 27.12 0.75
CA THR A 387 -0.05 26.44 0.43
C THR A 387 0.57 25.83 1.69
N LEU A 388 0.47 26.51 2.84
CA LEU A 388 0.95 25.99 4.12
C LEU A 388 0.26 24.68 4.50
N LEU A 389 -1.07 24.63 4.40
CA LEU A 389 -1.86 23.43 4.70
C LEU A 389 -1.63 22.32 3.68
N TYR A 390 -1.39 22.67 2.42
CA TYR A 390 -0.96 21.70 1.41
C TYR A 390 0.38 21.06 1.79
N ILE A 391 1.37 21.86 2.19
CA ILE A 391 2.70 21.37 2.63
C ILE A 391 2.56 20.46 3.86
N ALA A 392 1.78 20.85 4.87
CA ALA A 392 1.51 20.01 6.04
C ALA A 392 0.81 18.69 5.61
N ASN A 393 -0.14 18.76 4.67
CA ASN A 393 -0.83 17.59 4.14
C ASN A 393 0.08 16.68 3.28
N LEU A 394 1.18 17.16 2.71
CA LEU A 394 2.21 16.31 2.11
C LEU A 394 2.99 15.48 3.15
N GLY A 395 2.74 15.72 4.44
CA GLY A 395 3.44 15.11 5.56
C GLY A 395 4.76 15.82 5.88
N SER A 396 4.89 17.11 5.53
CA SER A 396 6.06 17.89 5.92
C SER A 396 5.94 18.33 7.36
N ILE A 397 6.83 17.84 8.22
CA ILE A 397 6.91 18.28 9.61
C ILE A 397 7.82 19.50 9.71
N GLU A 398 8.96 19.48 9.00
CA GLU A 398 9.89 20.60 8.95
C GLU A 398 9.79 21.31 7.59
N ILE A 399 9.79 22.65 7.63
CA ILE A 399 9.74 23.52 6.46
C ILE A 399 10.98 24.42 6.52
N ASN A 400 11.90 24.25 5.57
CA ASN A 400 13.18 24.96 5.56
C ASN A 400 13.17 26.03 4.46
N PRO A 401 12.85 27.29 4.78
CA PRO A 401 12.91 28.38 3.82
C PRO A 401 14.35 28.77 3.52
N TRP A 402 14.59 29.22 2.30
CA TRP A 402 15.85 29.86 1.97
C TRP A 402 15.99 31.21 2.70
N ASN A 403 17.23 31.56 3.03
CA ASN A 403 17.54 32.83 3.71
C ASN A 403 17.36 34.05 2.79
N SER A 404 17.26 33.86 1.47
CA SER A 404 16.95 34.86 0.47
C SER A 404 15.52 34.71 -0.06
N THR A 405 15.05 35.72 -0.80
CA THR A 405 13.73 35.70 -1.44
C THR A 405 13.84 35.49 -2.95
N THR A 406 12.76 35.02 -3.55
CA THR A 406 12.60 34.88 -5.02
C THR A 406 12.83 36.18 -5.81
N ARG A 407 12.86 37.35 -5.16
CA ARG A 407 13.19 38.63 -5.80
C ARG A 407 14.69 38.85 -5.98
N LYS A 408 15.50 38.38 -5.02
CA LYS A 408 16.97 38.51 -5.02
C LYS A 408 17.58 37.27 -4.38
N ILE A 409 17.76 36.23 -5.18
CA ILE A 409 18.10 34.89 -4.67
C ILE A 409 19.51 34.83 -4.05
N ASP A 410 20.43 35.67 -4.53
CA ASP A 410 21.81 35.75 -4.02
C ASP A 410 22.00 36.75 -2.88
N TYR A 411 20.91 37.38 -2.41
CA TYR A 411 20.94 38.38 -1.35
C TYR A 411 20.10 37.90 -0.16
N PRO A 412 20.70 37.15 0.78
CA PRO A 412 20.00 36.70 1.97
C PRO A 412 19.54 37.87 2.82
N THR A 413 18.36 37.76 3.42
CA THR A 413 17.79 38.77 4.32
C THR A 413 18.20 38.56 5.77
N TYR A 414 18.68 37.36 6.11
CA TYR A 414 19.22 37.02 7.42
C TYR A 414 20.23 35.88 7.28
N MET A 415 21.10 35.71 8.27
CA MET A 415 22.06 34.60 8.37
C MET A 415 21.76 33.79 9.63
N ILE A 416 22.06 32.50 9.60
CA ILE A 416 21.98 31.61 10.76
C ILE A 416 23.40 31.13 11.03
N ILE A 417 23.86 31.29 12.27
CA ILE A 417 25.11 30.74 12.77
C ILE A 417 24.72 29.59 13.68
N ASP A 418 24.99 28.37 13.23
CA ASP A 418 24.67 27.15 13.97
C ASP A 418 25.82 26.80 14.91
N ILE A 419 25.54 26.71 16.21
CA ILE A 419 26.54 26.48 17.27
C ILE A 419 26.15 25.22 18.04
N ASP A 420 26.20 24.08 17.35
CA ASP A 420 25.87 22.80 17.95
C ASP A 420 26.97 22.30 18.90
N PRO A 421 26.61 21.75 20.08
CA PRO A 421 27.57 21.03 20.91
C PRO A 421 28.03 19.75 20.20
N SER A 422 29.30 19.38 20.40
CA SER A 422 29.86 18.11 19.96
C SER A 422 30.34 17.28 21.15
N ASP A 423 30.67 16.01 20.93
CA ASP A 423 31.24 15.12 21.97
C ASP A 423 32.56 15.67 22.60
N LYS A 424 33.14 16.72 22.02
CA LYS A 424 34.42 17.30 22.43
C LYS A 424 34.30 18.62 23.20
N ASN A 425 33.10 19.19 23.32
CA ASN A 425 32.89 20.46 24.00
C ASN A 425 31.65 20.41 24.89
N SER A 426 31.69 21.18 25.97
CA SER A 426 30.58 21.38 26.89
C SER A 426 29.55 22.34 26.30
N PHE A 427 28.38 22.40 26.93
CA PHE A 427 27.38 23.42 26.61
C PHE A 427 27.84 24.82 27.07
N ASP A 428 28.69 24.91 28.10
CA ASP A 428 29.28 26.19 28.53
C ASP A 428 30.16 26.78 27.41
N ASP A 429 30.90 25.94 26.68
CA ASP A 429 31.70 26.37 25.51
C ASP A 429 30.81 26.90 24.38
N VAL A 430 29.60 26.36 24.20
CA VAL A 430 28.61 26.85 23.23
C VAL A 430 28.12 28.24 23.64
N ILE A 431 27.83 28.44 24.93
CA ILE A 431 27.41 29.74 25.48
C ILE A 431 28.52 30.78 25.29
N GLU A 432 29.75 30.45 25.65
CA GLU A 432 30.91 31.33 25.46
C GLU A 432 31.05 31.72 23.98
N THR A 433 30.99 30.74 23.08
CA THR A 433 31.08 30.97 21.63
C THR A 433 29.95 31.90 21.15
N ALA A 434 28.71 31.67 21.59
CA ALA A 434 27.57 32.52 21.22
C ALA A 434 27.74 33.98 21.70
N LEU A 435 28.27 34.19 22.91
CA LEU A 435 28.56 35.53 23.43
C LEU A 435 29.68 36.23 22.66
N VAL A 436 30.72 35.50 22.26
CA VAL A 436 31.79 36.03 21.40
C VAL A 436 31.25 36.42 20.03
N VAL A 437 30.44 35.56 19.40
CA VAL A 437 29.78 35.85 18.11
C VAL A 437 28.91 37.10 18.23
N LYS A 438 28.13 37.23 19.31
CA LYS A 438 27.32 38.43 19.59
C LYS A 438 28.19 39.69 19.65
N ASN A 439 29.29 39.67 20.41
CA ASN A 439 30.19 40.83 20.52
C ASN A 439 30.79 41.25 19.16
N ILE A 440 31.15 40.28 18.32
CA ILE A 440 31.66 40.53 16.96
C ILE A 440 30.58 41.20 16.09
N LEU A 441 29.35 40.67 16.12
CA LEU A 441 28.23 41.23 15.35
C LEU A 441 27.85 42.63 15.84
N GLU A 442 27.85 42.88 17.15
CA GLU A 442 27.63 44.21 17.73
C GLU A 442 28.69 45.22 17.28
N THR A 443 29.97 44.81 17.25
CA THR A 443 31.07 45.65 16.73
C THR A 443 30.89 45.97 15.25
N ALA A 444 30.34 45.03 14.46
CA ALA A 444 30.02 45.22 13.06
C ALA A 444 28.72 46.01 12.82
N GLY A 445 27.97 46.37 13.87
CA GLY A 445 26.68 47.06 13.75
C GLY A 445 25.56 46.18 13.18
N VAL A 446 25.65 44.86 13.37
CA VAL A 446 24.68 43.87 12.88
C VAL A 446 23.80 43.38 14.02
N ASP A 447 22.49 43.56 13.90
CA ASP A 447 21.53 43.02 14.86
C ASP A 447 21.60 41.49 14.92
N SER A 448 21.67 40.94 16.12
CA SER A 448 21.74 39.49 16.36
C SER A 448 20.82 39.09 17.50
N TYR A 449 20.21 37.91 17.37
CA TYR A 449 19.23 37.38 18.32
C TYR A 449 19.50 35.90 18.56
N CYS A 450 19.40 35.48 19.82
CA CYS A 450 19.38 34.06 20.14
C CYS A 450 18.05 33.47 19.66
N LYS A 451 18.12 32.36 18.93
CA LYS A 451 16.96 31.62 18.41
C LYS A 451 17.11 30.17 18.82
N THR A 452 16.19 29.68 19.65
CA THR A 452 16.14 28.30 20.16
C THR A 452 14.95 27.55 19.61
#